data_AF-A0A925RF69-F1
#
_entry.id   AF-A0A925RF69-F1
#
_cell.length_a   1.000
_cell.length_b   1.000
_cell.length_c   1.000
_cell.angle_alpha   90.00
_cell.angle_beta   90.00
_cell.angle_gamma   90.00
#
_symmetry.space_group_name_H-M   'P 1'
#
loop_
_entity.id
_entity.type
_entity.pdbx_description
1 polymer ?
#
loop_
_entity_poly.entity_id
_entity_poly.type
_entity_poly.pdbx_seq_one_letter_code
_entity_poly.pdbx_strand_id
1 'polypeptide(L)'
;LEDKSADICLMANLSRRHASLLRNGEDWFIHPHSSTVVSGRSVTGPTLLRTGDEICLAERVRLGFRIPSVLAGSALIDFESPHRPAHSVNGIILMTDSILLGPRKDHHVCCPDWPELVVIYNQDGVLRCRSKASLTVNGVRVRDSAVLSDGAIVSGDDFRFRIEKLKA
;
A
#
# COMPACT_ATOMS: atom_id res chain seq x y z
N LEU A 1 -3.27 -28.86 3.27
CA LEU A 1 -3.70 -27.58 2.68
C LEU A 1 -3.45 -26.54 3.75
N GLU A 2 -2.30 -25.87 3.70
CA GLU A 2 -1.95 -24.85 4.71
C GLU A 2 -3.00 -23.75 4.72
N ASP A 3 -3.52 -23.45 5.91
CA ASP A 3 -4.47 -22.38 6.16
C ASP A 3 -3.74 -21.05 5.98
N LYS A 4 -3.58 -20.60 4.74
CA LYS A 4 -2.87 -19.36 4.43
C LYS A 4 -3.67 -18.21 5.05
N SER A 5 -3.10 -17.59 6.07
CA SER A 5 -3.65 -16.38 6.68
C SER A 5 -3.85 -15.30 5.62
N ALA A 6 -4.85 -14.44 5.79
CA ALA A 6 -5.06 -13.30 4.89
C ALA A 6 -3.79 -12.44 4.78
N ASP A 7 -3.58 -11.79 3.63
CA ASP A 7 -2.42 -10.89 3.45
C ASP A 7 -2.52 -9.67 4.38
N ILE A 8 -3.74 -9.28 4.77
CA ILE A 8 -4.05 -8.20 5.71
C ILE A 8 -4.89 -8.80 6.86
N CYS A 9 -4.22 -9.23 7.92
CA CYS A 9 -4.86 -9.83 9.10
C CYS A 9 -5.29 -8.75 10.11
N LEU A 10 -6.54 -8.27 10.03
CA LEU A 10 -7.08 -7.31 10.99
C LEU A 10 -7.54 -8.00 12.28
N MET A 11 -7.19 -7.44 13.43
CA MET A 11 -7.67 -7.88 14.73
C MET A 11 -9.12 -7.44 14.95
N ALA A 12 -10.05 -8.20 14.38
CA ALA A 12 -11.49 -7.94 14.43
C ALA A 12 -12.28 -9.24 14.28
N ASN A 13 -13.58 -9.20 14.55
CA ASN A 13 -14.47 -10.33 14.31
C ASN A 13 -14.81 -10.43 12.80
N LEU A 14 -13.82 -10.85 12.01
CA LEU A 14 -13.94 -11.08 10.57
C LEU A 14 -13.75 -12.57 10.26
N SER A 15 -14.33 -13.00 9.15
CA SER A 15 -14.00 -14.30 8.56
C SER A 15 -12.50 -14.37 8.25
N ARG A 16 -11.89 -15.56 8.37
CA ARG A 16 -10.47 -15.80 8.03
C ARG A 16 -10.08 -15.25 6.65
N ARG A 17 -11.02 -15.30 5.70
CA ARG A 17 -10.95 -14.66 4.38
C ARG A 17 -12.25 -13.90 4.16
N HIS A 18 -12.32 -12.65 4.61
CA HIS A 18 -13.55 -11.86 4.56
C HIS A 18 -13.82 -11.23 3.19
N ALA A 19 -12.77 -10.69 2.56
CA ALA A 19 -12.81 -10.15 1.21
C ALA A 19 -11.42 -10.29 0.56
N SER A 20 -11.38 -10.20 -0.77
CA SER A 20 -10.13 -10.14 -1.53
C SER A 20 -10.11 -8.89 -2.41
N LEU A 21 -8.97 -8.20 -2.45
CA LEU A 21 -8.74 -7.08 -3.35
C LEU A 21 -7.92 -7.60 -4.53
N LEU A 22 -8.50 -7.52 -5.72
CA LEU A 22 -7.89 -8.03 -6.93
C LEU A 22 -7.79 -6.90 -7.96
N ARG A 23 -6.66 -6.85 -8.65
CA ARG A 23 -6.50 -5.96 -9.80
C ARG A 23 -6.80 -6.73 -11.08
N ASN A 24 -7.60 -6.15 -11.96
CA ASN A 24 -7.87 -6.69 -13.30
C ASN A 24 -7.66 -5.58 -14.33
N GLY A 25 -6.68 -5.75 -15.22
CA GLY A 25 -6.22 -4.66 -16.07
C GLY A 25 -5.72 -3.49 -15.22
N GLU A 26 -6.32 -2.32 -15.39
CA GLU A 26 -5.97 -1.11 -14.64
C GLU A 26 -6.82 -0.90 -13.37
N ASP A 27 -7.89 -1.68 -13.23
CA ASP A 27 -8.93 -1.47 -12.25
C ASP A 27 -8.77 -2.36 -11.01
N TRP A 28 -9.19 -1.83 -9.86
CA TRP A 28 -9.22 -2.54 -8.58
C TRP A 28 -10.64 -3.00 -8.25
N PHE A 29 -10.77 -4.24 -7.81
CA PHE A 29 -12.03 -4.84 -7.42
C PHE A 29 -11.96 -5.40 -6.01
N ILE A 30 -13.06 -5.26 -5.27
CA ILE A 30 -13.30 -6.05 -4.07
C ILE A 30 -14.19 -7.26 -4.40
N HIS A 31 -13.75 -8.42 -3.94
CA HIS A 31 -14.47 -9.68 -4.03
C HIS A 31 -14.93 -10.06 -2.62
N PRO A 32 -16.22 -9.89 -2.28
CA PRO A 32 -16.73 -10.19 -0.95
C PRO A 32 -16.89 -11.71 -0.76
N HIS A 33 -16.39 -12.24 0.36
CA HIS A 33 -16.64 -13.63 0.80
C HIS A 33 -17.57 -13.69 2.02
N SER A 34 -17.89 -12.52 2.56
CA SER A 34 -18.73 -12.30 3.75
C SER A 34 -19.33 -10.90 3.66
N SER A 35 -20.22 -10.54 4.59
CA SER A 35 -20.95 -9.26 4.59
C SER A 35 -20.02 -8.07 4.37
N THR A 36 -20.20 -7.38 3.24
CA THR A 36 -19.34 -6.29 2.79
C THR A 36 -20.21 -5.21 2.16
N VAL A 37 -19.93 -3.97 2.53
CA VAL A 37 -20.60 -2.78 2.01
C VAL A 37 -19.54 -1.84 1.45
N VAL A 38 -19.76 -1.32 0.25
CA VAL A 38 -18.88 -0.31 -0.38
C VAL A 38 -19.69 0.95 -0.58
N SER A 39 -19.25 2.05 0.04
CA SER A 39 -19.88 3.37 -0.08
C SER A 39 -21.40 3.33 0.16
N GLY A 40 -21.81 2.60 1.22
CA GLY A 40 -23.21 2.43 1.63
C GLY A 40 -24.01 1.36 0.87
N ARG A 41 -23.41 0.65 -0.09
CA ARG A 41 -24.08 -0.40 -0.88
C ARG A 41 -23.56 -1.78 -0.52
N SER A 42 -24.45 -2.69 -0.12
CA SER A 42 -24.11 -4.10 0.09
C SER A 42 -23.69 -4.73 -1.24
N VAL A 43 -22.55 -5.42 -1.24
CA VAL A 43 -21.99 -6.07 -2.43
C VAL A 43 -21.89 -7.57 -2.21
N THR A 44 -22.32 -8.35 -3.19
CA THR A 44 -22.33 -9.82 -3.14
C THR A 44 -21.44 -10.46 -4.22
N GLY A 45 -20.87 -9.65 -5.12
CA GLY A 45 -19.97 -10.10 -6.18
C GLY A 45 -18.84 -9.09 -6.42
N PRO A 46 -17.95 -9.39 -7.39
CA PRO A 46 -16.85 -8.51 -7.76
C PRO A 46 -17.35 -7.09 -8.02
N THR A 47 -16.83 -6.12 -7.27
CA THR A 47 -17.27 -4.72 -7.35
C THR A 47 -16.06 -3.82 -7.56
N LEU A 48 -16.14 -2.96 -8.58
CA LEU A 48 -15.12 -1.96 -8.90
C LEU A 48 -14.98 -0.97 -7.74
N LEU A 49 -13.75 -0.76 -7.28
CA LEU A 49 -13.38 0.24 -6.29
C LEU A 49 -12.88 1.51 -6.98
N ARG A 50 -13.29 2.66 -6.43
CA ARG A 50 -12.87 3.99 -6.85
C ARG A 50 -12.22 4.73 -5.70
N THR A 51 -11.38 5.70 -6.05
CA THR A 51 -10.76 6.58 -5.05
C THR A 51 -11.85 7.25 -4.19
N GLY A 52 -11.69 7.20 -2.87
CA GLY A 52 -12.66 7.73 -1.91
C GLY A 52 -13.75 6.74 -1.47
N ASP A 53 -13.76 5.50 -1.96
CA ASP A 53 -14.70 4.50 -1.48
C ASP A 53 -14.42 4.09 -0.03
N GLU A 54 -15.46 4.07 0.80
CA GLU A 54 -15.45 3.46 2.13
C GLU A 54 -15.81 1.98 2.00
N ILE A 55 -14.94 1.10 2.47
CA ILE A 55 -15.18 -0.34 2.56
C ILE A 55 -15.52 -0.69 4.00
N CYS A 56 -16.74 -1.17 4.21
CA CYS A 56 -17.21 -1.71 5.47
C CYS A 56 -17.21 -3.24 5.42
N LEU A 57 -16.44 -3.89 6.29
CA LEU A 57 -16.42 -5.34 6.47
C LEU A 57 -17.15 -5.71 7.77
N ALA A 58 -18.10 -6.64 7.68
CA ALA A 58 -19.03 -6.95 8.77
C ALA A 58 -19.72 -5.66 9.28
N GLU A 59 -19.77 -5.45 10.60
CA GLU A 59 -20.49 -4.31 11.18
C GLU A 59 -19.58 -3.12 11.54
N ARG A 60 -18.28 -3.33 11.74
CA ARG A 60 -17.43 -2.35 12.45
C ARG A 60 -16.09 -2.03 11.78
N VAL A 61 -15.62 -2.86 10.86
CA VAL A 61 -14.33 -2.62 10.20
C VAL A 61 -14.58 -1.68 9.03
N ARG A 62 -14.04 -0.47 9.12
CA ARG A 62 -14.07 0.56 8.09
C ARG A 62 -12.67 0.81 7.56
N LEU A 63 -12.54 0.79 6.23
CA LEU A 63 -11.31 0.99 5.49
C LEU A 63 -11.58 1.98 4.35
N GLY A 64 -10.71 2.98 4.17
CA GLY A 64 -10.77 3.87 3.02
C GLY A 64 -9.94 3.30 1.87
N PHE A 65 -10.44 3.40 0.64
CA PHE A 65 -9.71 3.02 -0.57
C PHE A 65 -9.36 4.24 -1.41
N ARG A 66 -8.09 4.38 -1.82
CA ARG A 66 -7.68 5.45 -2.74
C ARG A 66 -6.56 5.05 -3.68
N ILE A 67 -6.54 5.65 -4.86
CA ILE A 67 -5.46 5.57 -5.87
C ILE A 67 -4.88 6.99 -5.99
N PRO A 68 -3.75 7.30 -5.32
CA PRO A 68 -3.21 8.66 -5.28
C PRO A 68 -2.72 9.16 -6.64
N SER A 69 -2.12 8.27 -7.43
CA SER A 69 -1.63 8.57 -8.77
C SER A 69 -2.11 7.52 -9.76
N VAL A 70 -2.94 7.93 -10.73
CA VAL A 70 -3.46 7.05 -11.79
C VAL A 70 -2.32 6.41 -12.57
N LEU A 71 -1.25 7.17 -12.86
CA LEU A 71 -0.09 6.67 -13.59
C LEU A 71 0.68 5.58 -12.83
N ALA A 72 0.62 5.58 -11.49
CA ALA A 72 1.29 4.58 -10.68
C ALA A 72 0.47 3.29 -10.52
N GLY A 73 -0.86 3.38 -10.62
CA GLY A 73 -1.82 2.27 -10.47
C GLY A 73 -1.90 1.66 -9.06
N SER A 74 -0.96 1.98 -8.17
CA SER A 74 -0.90 1.47 -6.81
C SER A 74 -1.97 2.11 -5.95
N ALA A 75 -2.64 1.28 -5.15
CA ALA A 75 -3.74 1.71 -4.29
C ALA A 75 -3.31 1.75 -2.83
N LEU A 76 -4.02 2.53 -2.02
CA LEU A 76 -3.88 2.62 -0.58
C LEU A 76 -5.14 2.15 0.12
N ILE A 77 -4.92 1.49 1.24
CA ILE A 77 -5.94 1.18 2.23
C ILE A 77 -5.62 1.97 3.51
N ASP A 78 -6.52 2.87 3.85
CA ASP A 78 -6.47 3.68 5.07
C ASP A 78 -7.37 3.03 6.14
N PHE A 79 -6.95 3.05 7.41
CA PHE A 79 -7.76 2.51 8.51
C PHE A 79 -8.68 3.59 9.09
N GLU A 80 -9.97 3.54 8.73
CA GLU A 80 -10.98 4.51 9.19
C GLU A 80 -11.69 4.08 10.48
N SER A 81 -11.51 2.82 10.88
CA SER A 81 -11.91 2.30 12.19
C SER A 81 -10.68 1.96 13.05
N PRO A 82 -10.82 1.72 14.37
CA PRO A 82 -9.69 1.39 15.25
C PRO A 82 -9.04 0.02 15.01
N HIS A 83 -9.63 -0.83 14.17
CA HIS A 83 -9.10 -2.17 13.89
C HIS A 83 -7.76 -2.06 13.15
N ARG A 84 -6.75 -2.78 13.62
CA ARG A 84 -5.39 -2.76 13.07
C ARG A 84 -4.90 -4.17 12.73
N PRO A 85 -3.95 -4.31 11.80
CA PRO A 85 -3.19 -5.53 11.68
C PRO A 85 -2.41 -5.84 12.96
N ALA A 86 -1.95 -7.09 13.10
CA ALA A 86 -1.06 -7.47 14.21
C ALA A 86 0.24 -6.64 14.23
N HIS A 87 0.72 -6.25 13.04
CA HIS A 87 1.81 -5.30 12.90
C HIS A 87 1.28 -3.87 12.90
N SER A 88 1.85 -3.02 13.75
CA SER A 88 1.49 -1.61 13.82
C SER A 88 1.94 -0.88 12.56
N VAL A 89 1.01 -0.66 11.63
CA VAL A 89 1.19 0.11 10.40
C VAL A 89 0.17 1.24 10.34
N ASN A 90 0.54 2.36 9.71
CA ASN A 90 -0.37 3.50 9.54
C ASN A 90 -1.27 3.38 8.30
N GLY A 91 -0.90 2.53 7.34
CA GLY A 91 -1.65 2.28 6.12
C GLY A 91 -1.04 1.11 5.35
N ILE A 92 -1.72 0.70 4.30
CA ILE A 92 -1.28 -0.40 3.42
C ILE A 92 -1.23 0.12 1.99
N ILE A 93 -0.16 -0.20 1.28
CA ILE A 93 -0.01 0.11 -0.15
C ILE A 93 -0.10 -1.20 -0.93
N LEU A 94 -1.06 -1.29 -1.82
CA LEU A 94 -1.22 -2.36 -2.79
C LEU A 94 -0.40 -2.00 -4.03
N MET A 95 0.88 -2.37 -3.99
CA MET A 95 1.85 -2.00 -5.02
C MET A 95 1.56 -2.70 -6.35
N THR A 96 1.58 -1.93 -7.43
CA THR A 96 1.62 -2.40 -8.82
C THR A 96 3.00 -2.08 -9.40
N ASP A 97 3.14 -0.98 -10.15
CA ASP A 97 4.35 -0.62 -10.88
C ASP A 97 5.28 0.23 -10.01
N SER A 98 4.72 1.24 -9.34
CA SER A 98 5.50 2.17 -8.53
C SER A 98 4.74 2.78 -7.35
N ILE A 99 5.50 3.19 -6.35
CA ILE A 99 5.07 3.91 -5.16
C ILE A 99 5.82 5.25 -5.13
N LEU A 100 5.09 6.30 -4.78
CA LEU A 100 5.61 7.67 -4.72
C LEU A 100 5.69 8.13 -3.26
N LEU A 101 6.86 8.61 -2.84
CA LEU A 101 7.10 9.15 -1.51
C LEU A 101 7.65 10.58 -1.65
N GLY A 102 7.01 11.59 -1.07
CA GLY A 102 7.50 12.97 -1.14
C GLY A 102 6.45 14.01 -0.73
N PRO A 103 6.64 15.29 -1.05
CA PRO A 103 5.93 16.39 -0.37
C PRO A 103 4.46 16.58 -0.75
N ARG A 104 4.00 15.97 -1.85
CA ARG A 104 2.66 16.23 -2.37
C ARG A 104 1.64 15.25 -1.78
N LYS A 105 0.41 15.74 -1.58
CA LYS A 105 -0.72 14.96 -1.04
C LYS A 105 -1.20 13.82 -1.96
N ASP A 106 -0.89 13.91 -3.25
CA ASP A 106 -1.16 12.86 -4.25
C ASP A 106 -0.04 11.81 -4.34
N HIS A 107 0.97 11.88 -3.47
CA HIS A 107 1.91 10.78 -3.26
C HIS A 107 1.31 9.71 -2.35
N HIS A 108 1.84 8.49 -2.44
CA HIS A 108 1.38 7.35 -1.65
C HIS A 108 1.76 7.55 -0.18
N VAL A 109 3.01 7.93 0.07
CA VAL A 109 3.45 8.42 1.37
C VAL A 109 3.75 9.91 1.25
N CYS A 110 2.89 10.73 1.87
CA CYS A 110 3.07 12.18 1.91
C CYS A 110 4.10 12.51 2.99
N CYS A 111 5.23 13.07 2.57
CA CYS A 111 6.31 13.55 3.41
C CYS A 111 6.52 15.04 3.13
N PRO A 112 5.71 15.95 3.73
CA PRO A 112 5.66 17.37 3.35
C PRO A 112 7.00 18.09 3.42
N ASP A 113 7.88 17.67 4.33
CA ASP A 113 9.19 18.28 4.55
C ASP A 113 10.28 17.71 3.64
N TRP A 114 9.97 16.72 2.80
CA TRP A 114 10.94 16.18 1.85
C TRP A 114 11.09 17.11 0.65
N PRO A 115 12.33 17.43 0.22
CA PRO A 115 12.55 18.36 -0.87
C PRO A 115 12.14 17.80 -2.23
N GLU A 116 12.22 16.47 -2.41
CA GLU A 116 12.05 15.80 -3.69
C GLU A 116 11.30 14.47 -3.56
N LEU A 117 10.73 14.02 -4.68
CA LEU A 117 10.08 12.72 -4.81
C LEU A 117 11.10 11.58 -4.83
N VAL A 118 10.87 10.56 -4.02
CA VAL A 118 11.48 9.23 -4.15
C VAL A 118 10.46 8.29 -4.80
N VAL A 119 10.86 7.67 -5.91
CA VAL A 119 10.06 6.65 -6.59
C VAL A 119 10.62 5.28 -6.23
N ILE A 120 9.78 4.43 -5.65
CA ILE A 120 10.05 3.01 -5.49
C ILE A 120 9.29 2.28 -6.60
N TYR A 121 9.93 1.35 -7.31
CA TYR A 121 9.29 0.66 -8.43
C TYR A 121 9.77 -0.78 -8.54
N ASN A 122 8.93 -1.63 -9.10
CA ASN A 122 9.30 -3.00 -9.40
C ASN A 122 9.84 -3.07 -10.83
N GLN A 123 11.01 -3.69 -11.00
CA GLN A 123 11.59 -3.99 -12.30
C GLN A 123 12.06 -5.44 -12.27
N ASP A 124 11.44 -6.29 -13.10
CA ASP A 124 11.78 -7.72 -13.23
C ASP A 124 11.74 -8.48 -11.89
N GLY A 125 10.77 -8.16 -11.02
CA GLY A 125 10.61 -8.76 -9.69
C GLY A 125 11.53 -8.17 -8.63
N VAL A 126 12.36 -7.18 -8.99
CA VAL A 126 13.31 -6.52 -8.08
C VAL A 126 12.79 -5.13 -7.72
N LEU A 127 12.68 -4.87 -6.41
CA LEU A 127 12.35 -3.55 -5.92
C LEU A 127 13.55 -2.62 -6.12
N ARG A 128 13.31 -1.45 -6.70
CA ARG A 128 14.33 -0.43 -6.93
C ARG A 128 13.83 0.93 -6.47
N CYS A 129 14.75 1.86 -6.23
CA CYS A 129 14.41 3.26 -6.02
C CYS A 129 15.24 4.21 -6.86
N ARG A 130 14.68 5.40 -7.11
CA ARG A 130 15.36 6.55 -7.69
C ARG A 130 14.77 7.86 -7.15
N SER A 131 15.54 8.93 -7.23
CA SER A 131 15.08 10.31 -6.98
C SER A 131 15.86 11.27 -7.86
N LYS A 132 15.33 12.48 -8.03
CA LYS A 132 16.11 13.61 -8.56
C LYS A 132 17.06 14.21 -7.50
N ALA A 133 16.72 14.06 -6.21
CA ALA A 133 17.62 14.41 -5.12
C ALA A 133 18.82 13.46 -5.05
N SER A 134 19.93 13.97 -4.52
CA SER A 134 21.03 13.11 -4.12
C SER A 134 20.56 12.14 -3.03
N LEU A 135 20.78 10.84 -3.25
CA LEU A 135 20.46 9.81 -2.27
C LEU A 135 21.58 8.77 -2.19
N THR A 136 21.62 8.11 -1.04
CA THR A 136 22.46 6.95 -0.77
C THR A 136 21.58 5.75 -0.41
N VAL A 137 22.05 4.55 -0.76
CA VAL A 137 21.51 3.29 -0.25
C VAL A 137 22.62 2.58 0.48
N ASN A 138 22.42 2.31 1.77
CA ASN A 138 23.44 1.75 2.67
C ASN A 138 24.77 2.53 2.64
N GLY A 139 24.69 3.86 2.55
CA GLY A 139 25.84 4.76 2.49
C GLY A 139 26.49 4.91 1.10
N VAL A 140 26.04 4.13 0.10
CA VAL A 140 26.57 4.21 -1.28
C VAL A 140 25.73 5.18 -2.10
N ARG A 141 26.37 6.18 -2.71
CA ARG A 141 25.70 7.16 -3.57
C ARG A 141 25.06 6.50 -4.78
N VAL A 142 23.81 6.86 -5.05
CA VAL A 142 23.04 6.39 -6.20
C VAL A 142 23.13 7.39 -7.34
N ARG A 143 23.35 6.90 -8.57
CA ARG A 143 23.41 7.74 -9.79
C ARG A 143 22.07 7.75 -10.51
N ASP A 144 21.59 6.58 -10.94
CA ASP A 144 20.34 6.44 -11.69
C ASP A 144 19.24 5.75 -10.87
N SER A 145 19.57 4.57 -10.33
CA SER A 145 18.69 3.79 -9.45
C SER A 145 19.51 2.85 -8.59
N ALA A 146 18.90 2.36 -7.50
CA ALA A 146 19.47 1.33 -6.65
C ALA A 146 18.45 0.24 -6.34
N VAL A 147 18.95 -0.98 -6.13
CA VAL A 147 18.15 -2.11 -5.66
C VAL A 147 17.84 -1.94 -4.18
N LEU A 148 16.60 -2.24 -3.81
CA LEU A 148 16.12 -2.24 -2.43
C LEU A 148 15.96 -3.68 -1.94
N SER A 149 16.95 -4.15 -1.18
CA SER A 149 16.88 -5.43 -0.48
C SER A 149 16.22 -5.27 0.90
N ASP A 150 15.88 -6.39 1.53
CA ASP A 150 15.54 -6.40 2.95
C ASP A 150 16.67 -5.75 3.78
N GLY A 151 16.30 -4.92 4.75
CA GLY A 151 17.21 -4.14 5.57
C GLY A 151 17.82 -2.90 4.91
N ALA A 152 17.57 -2.63 3.63
CA ALA A 152 18.16 -1.49 2.94
C ALA A 152 17.74 -0.16 3.60
N ILE A 153 18.73 0.71 3.83
CA ILE A 153 18.52 2.07 4.36
C ILE A 153 18.73 3.06 3.24
N VAL A 154 17.69 3.81 2.91
CA VAL A 154 17.73 4.88 1.91
C VAL A 154 17.83 6.21 2.65
N SER A 155 18.82 7.03 2.32
CA SER A 155 19.03 8.34 2.95
C SER A 155 19.29 9.42 1.90
N GLY A 156 18.60 10.54 2.00
CA GLY A 156 18.97 11.81 1.38
C GLY A 156 19.33 12.83 2.46
N ASP A 157 19.48 14.09 2.08
CA ASP A 157 19.87 15.15 3.02
C ASP A 157 18.79 15.38 4.09
N ASP A 158 17.51 15.39 3.68
CA ASP A 158 16.37 15.70 4.55
C ASP A 158 15.44 14.50 4.80
N PHE A 159 15.84 13.29 4.35
CA PHE A 159 15.00 12.11 4.50
C PHE A 159 15.78 10.83 4.78
N ARG A 160 15.11 9.90 5.47
CA ARG A 160 15.61 8.55 5.67
C ARG A 160 14.46 7.57 5.85
N PHE A 161 14.56 6.41 5.21
CA PHE A 161 13.65 5.30 5.46
C PHE A 161 14.36 3.96 5.30
N ARG A 162 13.73 2.90 5.81
CA ARG A 162 14.23 1.53 5.75
C ARG A 162 13.22 0.63 5.05
N ILE A 163 13.73 -0.31 4.26
CA ILE A 163 12.95 -1.39 3.66
C ILE A 163 13.09 -2.64 4.52
N GLU A 164 11.95 -3.22 4.89
CA GLU A 164 11.90 -4.46 5.67
C GLU A 164 10.88 -5.40 5.07
N LYS A 165 11.25 -6.68 4.97
CA LYS A 165 10.30 -7.74 4.69
C LYS A 165 9.60 -8.13 5.99
N LEU A 166 8.28 -8.28 5.91
CA LEU A 166 7.53 -8.87 7.00
C LEU A 166 7.99 -10.31 7.17
N LYS A 167 8.45 -10.67 8.38
CA LYS A 167 8.77 -12.05 8.70
C LYS A 167 7.46 -12.80 8.90
N ALA A 168 7.29 -13.91 8.18
CA ALA A 168 6.16 -14.82 8.32
C ALA A 168 6.15 -15.50 9.69
#